data_AF-A0A821QCZ8-F1
#
_entry.id   AF-A0A821QCZ8-F1
#
_cell.length_a   1.000
_cell.length_b   1.000
_cell.length_c   1.000
_cell.angle_alpha   90.00
_cell.angle_beta   90.00
_cell.angle_gamma   90.00
#
_symmetry.space_group_name_H-M   'P 1'
#
loop_
_entity.id
_entity.type
_entity.pdbx_description
1 polymer ?
#
loop_
_entity_poly.entity_id
_entity_poly.type
_entity_poly.pdbx_seq_one_letter_code
_entity_poly.pdbx_strand_id
1 'polypeptide(L)'
;MSWEMQLNESLLEELYEWIDSLSLSRPKKIIERDFSDGILVAEIIHYYLPEFIDLNNYNAANSLEHKKLNWLIEYSSRISTFIFM
;
A
#
# COMPACT_ATOMS: atom_id res chain seq x y z
N MET A 1 -7.71 18.99 19.67
CA MET A 1 -7.48 18.95 18.22
C MET A 1 -7.91 17.57 17.76
N SER A 2 -9.07 17.45 17.14
CA SER A 2 -9.51 16.16 16.59
C SER A 2 -8.70 15.92 15.32
N TRP A 3 -7.81 14.94 15.35
CA TRP A 3 -7.07 14.46 14.17
C TRP A 3 -7.83 13.36 13.43
N GLU A 4 -9.12 13.21 13.71
CA GLU A 4 -9.98 12.36 12.92
C GLU A 4 -10.29 13.08 11.61
N MET A 5 -9.50 12.81 10.58
CA MET A 5 -9.94 13.04 9.21
C MET A 5 -11.18 12.17 8.99
N GLN A 6 -12.36 12.80 8.99
CA GLN A 6 -13.57 12.12 8.56
C GLN A 6 -13.44 11.85 7.07
N LEU A 7 -13.36 10.57 6.71
CA LEU A 7 -13.53 10.15 5.32
C LEU A 7 -14.91 10.59 4.86
N ASN A 8 -14.95 11.58 3.97
CA ASN A 8 -16.14 11.99 3.26
C ASN A 8 -16.00 11.59 1.78
N GLU A 9 -17.09 11.69 1.03
CA GLU A 9 -17.12 11.26 -0.37
C GLU A 9 -16.09 12.01 -1.24
N SER A 10 -15.89 13.31 -0.99
CA SER A 10 -14.93 14.13 -1.74
C SER A 10 -13.47 13.70 -1.50
N LEU A 11 -13.11 13.41 -0.24
CA LEU A 11 -11.76 12.93 0.08
C LEU A 11 -11.52 11.53 -0.48
N LEU A 12 -12.55 10.69 -0.50
CA LEU A 12 -12.47 9.36 -1.10
C LEU A 12 -12.26 9.44 -2.61
N GLU A 13 -12.91 10.38 -3.28
CA GLU A 13 -12.73 10.65 -4.71
C GLU A 13 -11.31 11.14 -5.00
N GLU A 14 -10.79 12.11 -4.23
CA GLU A 14 -9.42 12.59 -4.35
C GLU A 14 -8.39 11.46 -4.14
N LEU A 15 -8.64 10.56 -3.17
CA LEU A 15 -7.79 9.39 -2.94
C LEU A 15 -7.77 8.47 -4.16
N TYR A 16 -8.92 8.24 -4.80
CA TYR A 16 -9.01 7.39 -5.99
C TYR A 16 -8.34 8.02 -7.21
N GLU A 17 -8.51 9.33 -7.43
CA GLU A 17 -7.81 10.06 -8.49
C GLU A 17 -6.29 10.01 -8.30
N TRP A 18 -5.81 10.20 -7.07
CA TRP A 18 -4.38 10.07 -6.76
C TRP A 18 -3.87 8.65 -7.03
N ILE A 19 -4.59 7.62 -6.60
CA ILE A 19 -4.24 6.22 -6.82
C ILE A 19 -4.17 5.89 -8.33
N ASP A 20 -5.08 6.45 -9.14
CA ASP A 20 -5.12 6.24 -10.59
C ASP A 20 -4.05 7.04 -11.34
N SER A 21 -3.52 8.10 -10.74
CA SER A 21 -2.34 8.82 -11.29
C SER A 21 -1.06 7.98 -11.25
N LEU A 22 -1.00 6.95 -10.41
CA LEU A 22 0.16 6.07 -10.26
C LEU A 22 0.10 4.91 -11.26
N SER A 23 1.21 4.68 -11.98
CA SER A 23 1.37 3.57 -12.92
C SER A 23 1.63 2.23 -12.20
N LEU A 24 0.63 1.73 -11.49
CA LEU A 24 0.68 0.46 -10.76
C LEU A 24 0.52 -0.74 -11.70
N SER A 25 1.09 -1.90 -11.33
CA SER A 25 1.26 -3.04 -12.25
C SER A 25 -0.04 -3.74 -12.63
N ARG A 26 -1.09 -3.61 -11.80
CA ARG A 26 -2.37 -4.30 -11.98
C ARG A 26 -3.57 -3.35 -11.95
N PRO A 27 -4.61 -3.64 -12.77
CA PRO A 27 -5.82 -2.83 -12.79
C PRO A 27 -6.58 -2.97 -11.48
N LYS A 28 -7.02 -1.83 -10.95
CA LYS A 28 -7.84 -1.73 -9.75
C LYS A 28 -9.31 -1.89 -10.15
N LYS A 29 -9.98 -2.92 -9.63
CA LYS A 29 -11.42 -3.17 -9.84
C LYS A 29 -12.20 -3.04 -8.54
N ILE A 30 -11.64 -3.55 -7.45
CA ILE A 30 -12.23 -3.51 -6.10
C ILE A 30 -11.08 -3.18 -5.15
N ILE A 31 -10.92 -1.91 -4.78
CA ILE A 31 -9.73 -1.38 -4.11
C ILE A 31 -9.44 -2.14 -2.81
N GLU A 32 -10.46 -2.44 -2.01
CA GLU A 32 -10.31 -3.16 -0.74
C GLU A 32 -9.71 -4.55 -0.96
N ARG A 33 -10.17 -5.24 -2.02
CA ARG A 33 -9.67 -6.57 -2.37
C ARG A 33 -8.30 -6.49 -3.01
N ASP A 34 -8.11 -5.55 -3.92
CA ASP A 34 -6.90 -5.46 -4.74
C ASP A 34 -5.73 -4.87 -3.94
N PHE A 35 -5.96 -4.16 -2.84
CA PHE A 35 -4.89 -3.75 -1.91
C PHE A 35 -4.65 -4.77 -0.77
N SER A 36 -5.54 -5.75 -0.58
CA SER A 36 -5.53 -6.64 0.59
C SER A 36 -4.28 -7.53 0.74
N ASP A 37 -3.53 -7.77 -0.32
CA ASP A 37 -2.32 -8.62 -0.31
C ASP A 37 -1.01 -7.83 -0.14
N GLY A 38 -1.07 -6.51 0.01
CA GLY A 38 0.08 -5.64 0.28
C GLY A 38 0.93 -5.27 -0.93
N ILE A 39 0.73 -5.86 -2.12
CA ILE A 39 1.61 -5.63 -3.27
C ILE A 39 1.45 -4.22 -3.85
N LEU A 40 0.21 -3.76 -4.03
CA LEU A 40 -0.04 -2.39 -4.51
C LEU A 40 0.51 -1.34 -3.55
N VAL A 41 0.47 -1.62 -2.24
CA VAL A 41 1.09 -0.75 -1.23
C VAL A 41 2.61 -0.73 -1.41
N ALA A 42 3.21 -1.91 -1.59
CA ALA A 42 4.66 -2.02 -1.83
C ALA A 42 5.09 -1.27 -3.10
N GLU A 43 4.29 -1.31 -4.17
CA GLU A 43 4.54 -0.55 -5.40
C GLU A 43 4.45 0.96 -5.19
N ILE A 44 3.47 1.44 -4.43
CA ILE A 44 3.35 2.86 -4.09
C ILE A 44 4.57 3.32 -3.30
N ILE A 45 4.97 2.56 -2.28
CA ILE A 45 6.16 2.90 -1.49
C ILE A 45 7.41 2.84 -2.37
N HIS A 46 7.59 1.82 -3.21
CA HIS A 46 8.73 1.71 -4.13
C HIS A 46 8.78 2.86 -5.14
N TYR A 47 7.63 3.38 -5.59
CA TYR A 47 7.56 4.53 -6.48
C TYR A 47 8.19 5.79 -5.87
N TYR A 48 7.94 6.06 -4.59
CA TYR A 48 8.49 7.23 -3.90
C TYR A 48 9.84 6.96 -3.21
N LEU A 49 10.05 5.72 -2.76
CA LEU A 49 11.13 5.28 -1.88
C LEU A 49 11.67 3.90 -2.35
N PRO A 50 12.27 3.82 -3.55
CA PRO A 50 12.67 2.54 -4.15
C PRO A 50 13.70 1.77 -3.31
N GLU A 51 14.50 2.45 -2.49
CA GLU A 51 15.51 1.83 -1.61
C GLU A 51 14.91 1.13 -0.37
N PHE A 52 13.63 1.38 -0.06
CA PHE A 52 12.98 0.85 1.13
C PHE A 52 12.30 -0.49 0.89
N ILE A 53 11.98 -0.81 -0.37
CA ILE A 53 11.23 -2.00 -0.73
C ILE A 53 11.87 -2.66 -1.94
N ASP A 54 12.23 -3.93 -1.79
CA ASP A 54 12.52 -4.81 -2.90
C ASP A 54 11.25 -5.58 -3.30
N LEU A 55 10.67 -5.20 -4.43
CA LEU A 55 9.43 -5.78 -4.97
C LEU A 55 9.58 -7.29 -5.25
N ASN A 56 10.79 -7.82 -5.43
CA ASN A 56 11.00 -9.25 -5.65
C ASN A 56 10.64 -10.11 -4.43
N ASN A 57 10.54 -9.52 -3.25
CA ASN A 57 10.13 -10.22 -2.03
C ASN A 57 8.60 -10.40 -1.92
N TYR A 58 7.83 -9.73 -2.79
CA TYR A 58 6.38 -9.72 -2.74
C TYR A 58 5.81 -10.66 -3.80
N ASN A 59 4.85 -11.51 -3.40
CA ASN A 59 4.22 -12.47 -4.29
C ASN A 59 2.70 -12.39 -4.21
N ALA A 60 2.02 -12.49 -5.36
CA ALA A 60 0.56 -12.46 -5.44
C ALA A 60 -0.04 -13.56 -4.54
N ALA A 61 -0.87 -13.14 -3.58
CA ALA A 61 -1.33 -14.00 -2.50
C ALA A 61 -2.84 -14.00 -2.36
N ASN A 62 -3.44 -15.19 -2.49
CA ASN A 62 -4.87 -15.39 -2.23
C ASN A 62 -5.15 -15.97 -0.83
N SER A 63 -4.18 -16.65 -0.21
CA SER A 63 -4.35 -17.19 1.14
C SER A 63 -4.03 -16.15 2.21
N LEU A 64 -4.75 -16.21 3.33
CA LEU A 64 -4.56 -15.28 4.45
C LEU A 64 -3.12 -15.27 4.98
N GLU A 65 -2.47 -16.44 5.06
CA GLU A 65 -1.10 -16.54 5.54
C GLU A 65 -0.11 -15.82 4.61
N HIS A 66 -0.22 -16.01 3.29
CA HIS A 66 0.67 -15.33 2.35
C HIS A 66 0.41 -13.81 2.32
N LYS A 67 -0.86 -13.37 2.46
CA LYS A 67 -1.16 -11.95 2.62
C LYS A 67 -0.47 -11.37 3.86
N LYS A 68 -0.58 -12.05 5.00
CA LYS A 68 0.11 -11.63 6.24
C LYS A 68 1.62 -11.54 6.05
N LEU A 69 2.23 -12.49 5.34
CA LEU A 69 3.67 -12.45 5.05
C LEU A 69 4.04 -11.21 4.22
N ASN A 70 3.32 -10.90 3.15
CA ASN A 70 3.56 -9.69 2.36
C ASN A 70 3.47 -8.42 3.23
N TRP A 71 2.46 -8.33 4.10
CA TRP A 71 2.34 -7.23 5.05
C TRP A 71 3.51 -7.19 6.06
N LEU A 72 4.00 -8.34 6.54
CA LEU A 72 5.15 -8.39 7.47
C LEU A 72 6.47 -7.93 6.82
N ILE A 73 6.66 -8.16 5.53
CA ILE A 73 7.84 -7.69 4.79
C ILE A 73 7.91 -6.15 4.78
N GLU A 74 6.75 -5.49 4.73
CA GLU A 74 6.64 -4.03 4.84
C GLU A 74 7.16 -3.53 6.20
N TYR A 75 6.77 -4.17 7.32
CA TYR A 75 7.22 -3.76 8.66
C TYR A 75 8.71 -4.02 8.93
N SER A 76 9.30 -5.02 8.26
CA SER A 76 10.71 -5.40 8.42
C SER A 76 11.67 -4.44 7.71
N SER A 77 11.22 -3.78 6.64
CA SER A 77 12.11 -3.04 5.73
C SER A 77 12.23 -1.58 6.13
N ARG A 78 12.94 -1.27 7.23
CA ARG A 78 13.35 0.09 7.64
C ARG A 78 12.24 1.15 7.83
N ILE A 79 10.98 0.89 7.49
CA ILE A 79 9.84 1.81 7.64
C ILE A 79 9.61 2.18 9.11
N SER A 80 9.95 1.27 10.03
CA SER A 80 9.96 1.55 11.47
C SER A 80 10.86 2.74 11.86
N THR A 81 11.88 3.06 11.07
CA THR A 81 12.76 4.21 11.32
C THR A 81 12.09 5.55 10.95
N PHE A 82 11.13 5.54 10.03
CA PHE A 82 10.46 6.75 9.54
C PHE A 82 9.23 7.15 10.39
N ILE A 83 8.64 6.20 11.13
CA ILE A 83 7.48 6.45 12.00
C ILE A 83 7.89 7.00 13.38
N PHE A 84 9.18 6.93 13.74
CA PHE A 84 9.71 7.39 15.04
C PHE A 84 10.74 8.53 14.96
N MET A 85 10.86 9.21 13.82
CA MET A 85 11.68 10.43 13.68
C MET A 85 10.79 11.62 13.35
#